data_AF-A0A838QVT8-F1
#
_entry.id   AF-A0A838QVT8-F1
#
_cell.length_a   1.000
_cell.length_b   1.000
_cell.length_c   1.000
_cell.angle_alpha   90.00
_cell.angle_beta   90.00
_cell.angle_gamma   90.00
#
_symmetry.space_group_name_H-M   'P 1'
#
loop_
_entity.id
_entity.type
_entity.pdbx_description
1 polymer ?
#
loop_
_entity_poly.entity_id
_entity_poly.type
_entity_poly.pdbx_seq_one_letter_code
_entity_poly.pdbx_strand_id
1 'polypeptide(L)'
;ASGFGRGCLMARRLVETGVPFVEVSLGGWDLHQNCFTTLETKLPELDKAMSALVEDLAERGLLEDTVVLWMGEFGRTPRINETAGRDHWARSWSVVLGGGGIPGGQVIGATNEDGTAVTTEPYSSEDLMATVCQTMGISLETVFTASNGRPMKIANGGKVIPELIA
;
A
#
# COMPACT_ATOMS: atom_id res chain seq x y z
N ALA A 1 21.12 -3.90 9.23
CA ALA A 1 19.80 -3.63 8.61
C ALA A 1 19.39 -4.84 7.78
N SER A 2 18.12 -5.24 7.83
CA SER A 2 17.60 -6.34 7.02
C SER A 2 17.64 -6.00 5.51
N GLY A 3 17.27 -6.95 4.65
CA GLY A 3 17.13 -6.69 3.21
C GLY A 3 16.16 -5.55 2.94
N PHE A 4 14.98 -5.60 3.57
CA PHE A 4 13.94 -4.58 3.45
C PHE A 4 14.38 -3.22 3.99
N GLY A 5 14.98 -3.17 5.18
CA GLY A 5 15.46 -1.90 5.74
C GLY A 5 16.53 -1.20 4.90
N ARG A 6 17.41 -1.97 4.24
CA ARG A 6 18.36 -1.40 3.26
C ARG A 6 17.64 -0.89 2.01
N GLY A 7 16.58 -1.58 1.58
CA GLY A 7 15.69 -1.16 0.50
C GLY A 7 15.02 0.19 0.81
N CYS A 8 14.43 0.34 2.01
CA CYS A 8 13.84 1.60 2.46
C CYS A 8 14.86 2.75 2.49
N LEU A 9 16.05 2.52 3.04
CA LEU A 9 17.12 3.53 3.03
C LEU A 9 17.55 3.92 1.60
N MET A 10 17.63 2.94 0.69
CA MET A 10 17.92 3.22 -0.71
C MET A 10 16.78 3.99 -1.37
N ALA A 11 15.52 3.64 -1.10
CA ALA A 11 14.37 4.31 -1.65
C ALA A 11 14.36 5.79 -1.28
N ARG A 12 14.63 6.13 -0.02
CA ARG A 12 14.78 7.53 0.38
C ARG A 12 15.87 8.25 -0.41
N ARG A 13 17.04 7.63 -0.60
CA ARG A 13 18.15 8.23 -1.38
C ARG A 13 17.78 8.42 -2.85
N LEU A 14 17.03 7.47 -3.43
CA LEU A 14 16.56 7.56 -4.81
C LEU A 14 15.56 8.71 -4.96
N VAL A 15 14.60 8.83 -4.05
CA VAL A 15 13.65 9.96 -3.98
C VAL A 15 14.40 11.29 -3.88
N GLU A 16 15.38 11.38 -2.97
CA GLU A 16 16.23 12.58 -2.78
C GLU A 16 17.00 12.98 -4.05
N THR A 17 17.29 12.03 -4.96
CA THR A 17 17.92 12.29 -6.26
C THR A 17 16.93 12.50 -7.41
N GLY A 18 15.62 12.51 -7.14
CA GLY A 18 14.57 12.76 -8.14
C GLY A 18 14.10 11.52 -8.90
N VAL A 19 14.29 10.31 -8.37
CA VAL A 19 13.72 9.10 -8.99
C VAL A 19 12.19 9.11 -8.78
N PRO A 20 11.38 9.04 -9.86
CA PRO A 20 9.95 9.33 -9.80
C PRO A 20 9.09 8.18 -9.25
N PHE A 21 9.62 6.96 -9.20
CA PHE A 21 8.91 5.79 -8.70
C PHE A 21 9.93 4.78 -8.14
N VAL A 22 9.69 4.32 -6.92
CA VAL A 22 10.53 3.32 -6.26
C VAL A 22 9.66 2.26 -5.62
N GLU A 23 9.92 0.99 -5.96
CA GLU A 23 9.30 -0.15 -5.31
C GLU A 23 10.28 -0.79 -4.34
N VAL A 24 9.81 -1.06 -3.11
CA VAL A 24 10.55 -1.83 -2.11
C VAL A 24 9.72 -3.03 -1.70
N SER A 25 10.22 -4.23 -2.02
CA SER A 25 9.51 -5.48 -1.71
C SER A 25 9.90 -6.05 -0.35
N LEU A 26 8.90 -6.47 0.43
CA LEU A 26 9.06 -7.30 1.63
C LEU A 26 8.25 -8.58 1.44
N GLY A 27 8.90 -9.65 0.97
CA GLY A 27 8.23 -10.92 0.68
C GLY A 27 7.87 -11.76 1.91
N GLY A 28 7.12 -12.85 1.67
CA GLY A 28 6.83 -13.88 2.68
C GLY A 28 5.60 -13.61 3.56
N TRP A 29 4.59 -12.89 3.05
CA TRP A 29 3.32 -12.63 3.76
C TRP A 29 2.20 -13.63 3.47
N ASP A 30 2.42 -14.56 2.53
CA ASP A 30 1.49 -15.65 2.18
C ASP A 30 1.55 -16.79 3.22
N LEU A 31 1.20 -16.46 4.46
CA LEU A 31 1.40 -17.33 5.62
C LEU A 31 0.24 -18.31 5.80
N HIS A 32 0.30 -19.43 5.08
CA HIS A 32 -0.66 -20.54 5.20
C HIS A 32 -0.42 -21.45 6.41
N GLN A 33 0.73 -21.31 7.07
CA GLN A 33 1.10 -22.12 8.25
C GLN A 33 1.91 -21.28 9.25
N ASN A 34 1.83 -21.61 10.54
CA ASN A 34 2.65 -21.05 11.62
C ASN A 34 2.82 -19.51 11.55
N CYS A 35 1.73 -18.78 11.29
CA CYS A 35 1.79 -17.35 11.02
C CYS A 35 2.25 -16.56 12.26
N PHE A 36 1.85 -16.97 13.47
CA PHE A 36 2.23 -16.30 14.72
C PHE A 36 3.74 -16.23 14.90
N THR A 37 4.44 -17.38 14.86
CA THR A 37 5.90 -17.45 14.96
C THR A 37 6.60 -16.66 13.86
N THR A 38 6.05 -16.69 12.64
CA THR A 38 6.66 -15.94 11.52
C THR A 38 6.51 -14.42 11.73
N LEU A 39 5.35 -13.98 12.22
CA LEU A 39 5.03 -12.57 12.44
C LEU A 39 5.84 -11.94 13.60
N GLU A 40 6.31 -12.72 14.57
CA GLU A 40 7.23 -12.25 15.62
C GLU A 40 8.51 -11.62 15.06
N THR A 41 8.94 -12.05 13.87
CA THR A 41 10.13 -11.48 13.21
C THR A 41 9.77 -10.49 12.11
N LYS A 42 8.69 -10.74 11.35
CA LYS A 42 8.29 -9.88 10.23
C LYS A 42 7.71 -8.54 10.67
N LEU A 43 6.87 -8.52 11.71
CA LEU A 43 6.25 -7.28 12.16
C LEU A 43 7.29 -6.27 12.65
N PRO A 44 8.29 -6.64 13.50
CA PRO A 44 9.34 -5.70 13.89
C PRO A 44 10.25 -5.24 12.75
N GLU A 45 10.47 -6.08 11.73
CA GLU A 45 11.23 -5.68 10.54
C GLU A 45 10.47 -4.61 9.74
N LEU A 46 9.18 -4.87 9.48
CA LEU A 46 8.31 -3.93 8.78
C LEU A 46 8.22 -2.60 9.53
N ASP A 47 7.86 -2.67 10.82
CA ASP A 47 7.63 -1.50 11.69
C ASP A 47 8.86 -0.57 11.71
N LYS A 48 10.05 -1.12 11.99
CA LYS A 48 11.29 -0.33 12.06
C LYS A 48 11.70 0.28 10.73
N ALA A 49 11.56 -0.46 9.63
CA ALA A 49 12.00 0.03 8.33
C ALA A 49 11.02 1.04 7.73
N MET A 50 9.72 0.81 7.94
CA MET A 50 8.66 1.67 7.44
C MET A 50 8.61 3.00 8.20
N SER A 51 8.68 2.97 9.53
CA SER A 51 8.77 4.18 10.36
C SER A 51 9.99 5.02 9.98
N ALA A 52 11.17 4.41 9.93
CA ALA A 52 12.40 5.11 9.55
C ALA A 52 12.35 5.73 8.15
N LEU A 53 11.69 5.09 7.17
CA LEU A 53 11.50 5.68 5.84
C LEU A 53 10.63 6.94 5.89
N VAL A 54 9.49 6.87 6.58
CA VAL A 54 8.55 7.99 6.67
C VAL A 54 9.17 9.14 7.46
N GLU A 55 9.85 8.84 8.58
CA GLU A 55 10.59 9.81 9.38
C GLU A 55 11.70 10.49 8.56
N ASP A 56 12.56 9.71 7.88
CA ASP A 56 13.63 10.27 7.04
C ASP A 56 13.07 11.19 5.93
N LEU A 57 11.94 10.83 5.30
CA LEU A 57 11.29 11.65 4.28
C LEU A 57 10.72 12.94 4.89
N ALA A 58 10.06 12.84 6.05
CA ALA A 58 9.48 13.99 6.74
C ALA A 58 10.55 14.98 7.22
N GLU A 59 11.61 14.50 7.88
CA GLU A 59 12.71 15.34 8.37
C GLU A 59 13.44 16.10 7.25
N ARG A 60 13.38 15.58 6.02
CA ARG A 60 14.00 16.19 4.83
C ARG A 60 13.04 17.06 4.03
N GLY A 61 11.77 17.16 4.43
CA GLY A 61 10.72 17.84 3.66
C GLY A 61 10.31 17.10 2.37
N LEU A 62 10.81 15.89 2.14
CA LEU A 62 10.49 15.06 0.96
C LEU A 62 9.12 14.39 1.08
N LEU A 63 8.54 14.31 2.27
CA LEU A 63 7.20 13.73 2.42
C LEU A 63 6.11 14.64 1.81
N GLU A 64 6.39 15.94 1.62
CA GLU A 64 5.46 16.90 1.05
C GLU A 64 5.18 16.62 -0.44
N ASP A 65 6.17 16.11 -1.18
CA ASP A 65 6.09 15.82 -2.62
C ASP A 65 6.16 14.31 -2.96
N THR A 66 6.35 13.45 -1.96
CA THR A 66 6.43 11.99 -2.13
C THR A 66 5.21 11.29 -1.55
N VAL A 67 4.47 10.55 -2.39
CA VAL A 67 3.43 9.63 -1.94
C VAL A 67 4.07 8.32 -1.47
N VAL A 68 3.73 7.91 -0.26
CA VAL A 68 4.09 6.63 0.33
C VAL A 68 2.86 5.73 0.34
N LEU A 69 2.89 4.66 -0.46
CA LEU A 69 1.87 3.62 -0.52
C LEU A 69 2.45 2.28 -0.05
N TRP A 70 1.87 1.72 1.01
CA TRP A 70 2.14 0.37 1.47
C TRP A 70 0.88 -0.48 1.32
N MET A 71 0.99 -1.54 0.51
CA MET A 71 -0.11 -2.46 0.26
C MET A 71 0.41 -3.84 -0.14
N GLY A 72 -0.45 -4.86 0.04
CA GLY A 72 -0.32 -6.17 -0.59
C GLY A 72 -1.38 -6.37 -1.66
N GLU A 73 -1.47 -7.60 -2.18
CA GLU A 73 -2.43 -7.96 -3.24
C GLU A 73 -3.83 -8.27 -2.68
N PHE A 74 -3.90 -8.97 -1.55
CA PHE A 74 -5.13 -9.32 -0.84
C PHE A 74 -4.84 -9.73 0.61
N GLY A 75 -5.88 -9.71 1.45
CA GLY A 75 -5.80 -10.02 2.87
C GLY A 75 -5.67 -11.52 3.16
N ARG A 76 -5.67 -11.84 4.45
CA ARG A 76 -5.72 -13.19 5.01
C ARG A 76 -7.03 -13.42 5.75
N THR A 77 -7.54 -14.65 5.77
CA THR A 77 -8.78 -14.97 6.47
C THR A 77 -8.75 -14.47 7.91
N PRO A 78 -9.86 -13.92 8.45
CA PRO A 78 -9.94 -13.60 9.88
C PRO A 78 -9.98 -14.87 10.76
N ARG A 79 -10.08 -16.06 10.15
CA ARG A 79 -10.01 -17.37 10.79
C ARG A 79 -8.62 -18.00 10.63
N ILE A 80 -8.14 -18.63 11.69
CA ILE A 80 -6.93 -19.47 11.70
C ILE A 80 -7.27 -20.86 11.15
N ASN A 81 -6.45 -21.36 10.23
CA ASN A 81 -6.59 -22.71 9.68
C ASN A 81 -5.91 -23.77 10.57
N GLU A 82 -6.05 -25.05 10.22
CA GLU A 82 -5.55 -26.19 11.02
C GLU A 82 -4.04 -26.17 11.26
N THR A 83 -3.29 -25.47 10.40
CA THR A 83 -1.83 -25.37 10.45
C THR A 83 -1.33 -24.08 11.08
N ALA A 84 -2.17 -23.40 11.88
CA ALA A 84 -1.88 -22.13 12.52
C ALA A 84 -1.49 -21.02 11.52
N GLY A 85 -2.03 -21.07 10.30
CA GLY A 85 -1.93 -20.01 9.30
C GLY A 85 -3.29 -19.44 8.94
N ARG A 86 -3.37 -18.77 7.78
CA ARG A 86 -4.60 -18.14 7.26
C ARG A 86 -4.66 -18.25 5.73
N ASP A 87 -5.85 -18.43 5.19
CA ASP A 87 -6.07 -18.64 3.76
C ASP A 87 -6.26 -17.31 3.01
N HIS A 88 -6.39 -17.36 1.69
CA HIS A 88 -6.55 -16.19 0.82
C HIS A 88 -7.85 -15.43 1.14
N TRP A 89 -7.78 -14.10 1.25
CA TRP A 89 -8.95 -13.27 1.56
C TRP A 89 -8.98 -11.96 0.75
N ALA A 90 -9.52 -12.04 -0.46
CA ALA A 90 -9.71 -10.89 -1.35
C ALA A 90 -10.97 -10.05 -1.05
N ARG A 91 -11.71 -10.36 0.02
CA ARG A 91 -12.96 -9.66 0.36
C ARG A 91 -12.74 -8.33 1.07
N SER A 92 -11.64 -8.22 1.82
CA SER A 92 -11.30 -7.03 2.59
C SER A 92 -9.83 -7.10 3.00
N TRP A 93 -9.10 -5.99 2.84
CA TRP A 93 -7.75 -5.80 3.36
C TRP A 93 -7.51 -4.30 3.58
N SER A 94 -6.40 -3.98 4.23
CA SER A 94 -6.03 -2.61 4.55
C SER A 94 -4.81 -2.18 3.74
N VAL A 95 -4.72 -0.89 3.44
CA VAL A 95 -3.59 -0.23 2.82
C VAL A 95 -3.17 0.96 3.70
N VAL A 96 -1.91 1.36 3.62
CA VAL A 96 -1.42 2.59 4.24
C VAL A 96 -1.01 3.53 3.11
N LEU A 97 -1.52 4.77 3.16
CA LEU A 97 -1.27 5.80 2.16
C LEU A 97 -1.06 7.15 2.86
N GLY A 98 -0.10 7.94 2.39
CA GLY A 98 0.12 9.31 2.86
C GLY A 98 1.27 10.01 2.13
N GLY A 99 1.50 11.28 2.43
CA GLY A 99 2.51 12.11 1.75
C GLY A 99 2.02 12.63 0.39
N GLY A 100 2.82 13.49 -0.26
CA GLY A 100 2.47 14.08 -1.56
C GLY A 100 1.19 14.93 -1.52
N GLY A 101 0.88 15.55 -0.38
CA GLY A 101 -0.37 16.29 -0.16
C GLY A 101 -1.56 15.46 0.32
N ILE A 102 -1.45 14.12 0.42
CA ILE A 102 -2.51 13.27 0.95
C ILE A 102 -2.59 13.41 2.48
N PRO A 103 -3.77 13.73 3.05
CA PRO A 103 -3.93 13.86 4.49
C PRO A 103 -3.73 12.52 5.21
N GLY A 104 -2.76 12.49 6.13
CA GLY A 104 -2.51 11.37 7.02
C GLY A 104 -3.37 11.42 8.31
N GLY A 105 -3.15 10.44 9.21
CA GLY A 105 -3.76 10.44 10.55
C GLY A 105 -5.24 10.06 10.59
N GLN A 106 -5.76 9.45 9.52
CA GLN A 106 -7.15 9.03 9.40
C GLN A 106 -7.29 7.53 9.12
N VAL A 107 -8.45 6.99 9.46
CA VAL A 107 -8.86 5.61 9.12
C VAL A 107 -10.10 5.73 8.25
N ILE A 108 -10.00 5.24 7.02
CA ILE A 108 -11.10 5.28 6.03
C ILE A 108 -11.62 3.86 5.84
N GLY A 109 -12.92 3.72 6.07
CA GLY A 109 -13.65 2.47 5.93
C GLY A 109 -13.58 1.55 7.16
N ALA A 110 -14.43 0.54 7.17
CA ALA A 110 -14.50 -0.45 8.23
C ALA A 110 -15.02 -1.80 7.72
N THR A 111 -14.71 -2.86 8.47
CA THR A 111 -15.35 -4.16 8.37
C THR A 111 -16.36 -4.38 9.49
N ASN A 112 -17.14 -5.44 9.41
CA ASN A 112 -17.85 -5.97 10.58
C ASN A 112 -16.87 -6.45 11.66
N GLU A 113 -17.40 -6.73 12.86
CA GLU A 113 -16.63 -7.13 14.05
C GLU A 113 -15.71 -8.34 13.78
N ASP A 114 -16.18 -9.30 12.98
CA ASP A 114 -15.42 -10.50 12.62
C ASP A 114 -14.41 -10.30 11.47
N GLY A 115 -14.32 -9.10 10.89
CA GLY A 115 -13.41 -8.80 9.77
C GLY A 115 -13.75 -9.55 8.47
N THR A 116 -15.00 -9.98 8.28
CA THR A 116 -15.43 -10.83 7.17
C THR A 116 -16.10 -10.08 6.01
N ALA A 117 -16.55 -8.85 6.22
CA ALA A 117 -17.18 -8.02 5.20
C ALA A 117 -16.94 -6.53 5.47
N VAL A 118 -16.75 -5.74 4.41
CA VAL A 118 -16.73 -4.27 4.46
C VAL A 118 -18.15 -3.78 4.78
N THR A 119 -18.27 -2.86 5.75
CA THR A 119 -19.57 -2.33 6.24
C THR A 119 -19.78 -0.86 5.90
N THR A 120 -18.73 -0.17 5.45
CA THR A 120 -18.77 1.21 4.94
C THR A 120 -18.74 1.23 3.41
N GLU A 121 -18.61 2.42 2.82
CA GLU A 121 -18.31 2.54 1.39
C GLU A 121 -17.06 1.70 1.03
N PRO A 122 -17.16 0.76 0.08
CA PRO A 122 -16.02 -0.02 -0.35
C PRO A 122 -15.21 0.73 -1.40
N TYR A 123 -13.88 0.63 -1.29
CA TYR A 123 -12.95 1.12 -2.28
C TYR A 123 -12.12 -0.03 -2.84
N SER A 124 -11.95 -0.02 -4.16
CA SER A 124 -11.16 -1.01 -4.90
C SER A 124 -9.70 -0.57 -5.04
N SER A 125 -8.84 -1.47 -5.51
CA SER A 125 -7.47 -1.12 -5.90
C SER A 125 -7.42 -0.12 -7.06
N GLU A 126 -8.45 -0.10 -7.90
CA GLU A 126 -8.61 0.86 -9.00
C GLU A 126 -8.88 2.27 -8.45
N ASP A 127 -9.75 2.38 -7.45
CA ASP A 127 -10.05 3.66 -6.76
C ASP A 127 -8.82 4.22 -6.03
N LEU A 128 -8.06 3.33 -5.37
CA LEU A 128 -6.80 3.69 -4.73
C LEU A 128 -5.80 4.24 -5.75
N MET A 129 -5.59 3.54 -6.87
CA MET A 129 -4.66 3.98 -7.90
C MET A 129 -5.13 5.28 -8.58
N ALA A 130 -6.44 5.45 -8.79
CA ALA A 130 -6.99 6.69 -9.33
C ALA A 130 -6.70 7.88 -8.40
N THR A 131 -6.84 7.69 -7.10
CA THR A 131 -6.54 8.70 -6.06
C THR A 131 -5.06 9.07 -6.07
N VAL A 132 -4.15 8.09 -6.14
CA VAL A 132 -2.70 8.33 -6.24
C VAL A 132 -2.35 9.09 -7.53
N CYS A 133 -2.88 8.65 -8.67
CA CYS A 133 -2.64 9.32 -9.95
C CYS A 133 -3.11 10.78 -9.92
N GLN A 134 -4.33 11.02 -9.43
CA GLN A 134 -4.88 12.37 -9.29
C GLN A 134 -4.01 13.26 -8.40
N THR A 135 -3.55 12.74 -7.27
CA THR A 135 -2.65 13.44 -6.33
C THR A 135 -1.34 13.83 -7.03
N MET A 136 -0.78 12.92 -7.82
CA MET A 136 0.47 13.16 -8.56
C MET A 136 0.27 13.99 -9.85
N GLY A 137 -0.93 14.51 -10.12
CA GLY A 137 -1.23 15.27 -11.33
C GLY A 137 -1.24 14.45 -12.62
N ILE A 138 -1.36 13.12 -12.52
CA ILE A 138 -1.45 12.21 -13.65
C ILE A 138 -2.92 12.14 -14.10
N SER A 139 -3.17 12.45 -15.38
CA SER A 139 -4.52 12.43 -15.94
C SER A 139 -5.14 11.04 -15.88
N LEU A 140 -6.33 10.92 -15.30
CA LEU A 140 -7.09 9.67 -15.31
C LEU A 140 -7.60 9.28 -16.70
N GLU A 141 -7.54 10.18 -17.68
CA GLU A 141 -7.83 9.88 -19.09
C GLU A 141 -6.64 9.30 -19.85
N THR A 142 -5.49 9.11 -19.20
CA THR A 142 -4.34 8.45 -19.81
C THR A 142 -4.68 7.00 -20.18
N VAL A 143 -4.42 6.65 -21.44
CA VAL A 143 -4.60 5.30 -21.97
C VAL A 143 -3.26 4.80 -22.52
N PHE A 144 -2.84 3.62 -22.06
CA PHE A 144 -1.66 2.92 -22.56
C PHE A 144 -2.09 1.78 -23.47
N THR A 145 -1.38 1.60 -24.59
CA THR A 145 -1.62 0.45 -25.46
C THR A 145 -0.67 -0.68 -25.07
N ALA A 146 -1.22 -1.78 -24.58
CA ALA A 146 -0.44 -2.98 -24.27
C ALA A 146 0.20 -3.57 -25.54
N SER A 147 1.22 -4.42 -25.38
CA SER A 147 1.95 -5.03 -26.51
C SER A 147 1.06 -5.85 -27.46
N ASN A 148 -0.10 -6.33 -26.98
CA ASN A 148 -1.11 -7.02 -27.77
C ASN A 148 -2.14 -6.09 -28.45
N GLY A 149 -1.94 -4.77 -28.40
CA GLY A 149 -2.84 -3.77 -28.97
C GLY A 149 -4.03 -3.39 -28.11
N ARG A 150 -4.20 -3.98 -26.92
CA ARG A 150 -5.32 -3.65 -26.03
C ARG A 150 -5.11 -2.27 -25.38
N PRO A 151 -6.05 -1.32 -25.51
CA PRO A 151 -6.01 -0.09 -24.72
C PRO A 151 -6.30 -0.39 -23.25
N MET A 152 -5.49 0.17 -22.36
CA MET A 152 -5.61 0.08 -20.90
C MET A 152 -5.67 1.49 -20.34
N LYS A 153 -6.83 1.87 -19.79
CA LYS A 153 -6.98 3.15 -19.08
C LYS A 153 -6.21 3.07 -17.77
N ILE A 154 -5.51 4.14 -17.42
CA ILE A 154 -4.83 4.23 -16.13
C ILE A 154 -5.84 4.07 -14.99
N ALA A 155 -5.45 3.35 -13.93
CA ALA A 155 -6.33 2.98 -12.83
C ALA A 155 -7.65 2.29 -13.25
N ASN A 156 -7.75 1.79 -14.49
CA ASN A 156 -8.92 1.11 -15.06
C ASN A 156 -10.28 1.84 -14.88
N GLY A 157 -10.25 3.17 -14.71
CA GLY A 157 -11.48 3.96 -14.50
C GLY A 157 -12.01 3.99 -13.06
N GLY A 158 -11.16 3.67 -12.07
CA GLY A 158 -11.49 3.86 -10.66
C GLY A 158 -11.90 5.29 -10.32
N LYS A 159 -12.69 5.45 -9.25
CA LYS A 159 -13.11 6.74 -8.71
C LYS A 159 -12.13 7.23 -7.65
N VAL A 160 -11.96 8.55 -7.58
CA VAL A 160 -11.14 9.17 -6.53
C VAL A 160 -11.82 9.01 -5.17
N ILE A 161 -11.03 8.65 -4.16
CA ILE A 161 -11.46 8.52 -2.77
C ILE A 161 -11.49 9.93 -2.15
N PRO A 162 -12.67 10.53 -1.91
CA PRO A 162 -12.77 11.94 -1.53
C PRO A 162 -12.10 12.25 -0.18
N GLU A 163 -12.08 11.30 0.76
CA GLU A 163 -11.46 11.47 2.07
C GLU A 163 -9.92 11.57 2.00
N LEU A 164 -9.32 11.15 0.88
CA LEU A 164 -7.87 11.20 0.64
C LEU A 164 -7.42 12.41 -0.18
N ILE A 165 -8.34 13.32 -0.51
CA ILE A 165 -8.04 14.55 -1.25
C ILE A 165 -8.31 15.75 -0.34
N ALA A 166 -7.40 16.72 -0.36
CA ALA A 166 -7.53 17.99 0.36
C ALA A 166 -8.33 19.04 -0.44
#